data_AF-A0A1S6IY50-F1
#
_entry.id   AF-A0A1S6IY50-F1
#
_cell.length_a   1.000
_cell.length_b   1.000
_cell.length_c   1.000
_cell.angle_alpha   90.00
_cell.angle_beta   90.00
_cell.angle_gamma   90.00
#
_symmetry.space_group_name_H-M   'P 1'
#
loop_
_entity.id
_entity.type
_entity.pdbx_description
1 polymer ?
#
loop_
_entity_poly.entity_id
_entity_poly.type
_entity_poly.pdbx_seq_one_letter_code
_entity_poly.pdbx_strand_id
1 'polypeptide(L)' 'MRDEVPNNTINVTFADYPDVLDVQQMSQMLGISTKTAYKLLRANNIQHLKIGRIYKIPKISVLRFIGVA' A
#
# COMPACT_ATOMS: atom_id res chain seq x y z
N MET A 1 -2.92 7.21 21.19
CA MET A 1 -2.65 8.42 20.37
C MET A 1 -2.64 7.95 18.94
N ARG A 2 -3.75 8.14 18.20
CA ARG A 2 -3.76 7.95 16.75
C ARG A 2 -3.39 9.31 16.20
N ASP A 3 -2.14 9.48 15.78
CA ASP A 3 -1.71 10.74 15.18
C ASP A 3 -2.54 10.95 13.92
N GLU A 4 -3.38 11.99 13.95
CA GLU A 4 -4.06 12.49 12.77
C GLU A 4 -2.99 13.14 11.90
N VAL A 5 -2.34 12.32 11.06
CA VAL A 5 -1.37 12.81 10.08
C VAL A 5 -2.13 13.77 9.16
N PRO A 6 -1.76 15.05 9.10
CA PRO A 6 -2.47 15.99 8.24
C PRO A 6 -2.39 15.49 6.80
N ASN A 7 -3.55 15.40 6.13
CA ASN A 7 -3.71 14.89 4.76
C ASN A 7 -2.68 15.47 3.76
N ASN A 8 -2.21 16.68 4.03
CA ASN A 8 -1.18 17.35 3.24
C ASN A 8 0.17 16.60 3.23
N THR A 9 0.59 15.97 4.32
CA THR A 9 1.89 15.27 4.39
C THR A 9 1.88 13.96 3.60
N ILE A 10 0.74 13.26 3.58
CA ILE A 10 0.53 11.99 2.86
C ILE A 10 0.74 12.18 1.36
N ASN A 11 0.18 13.27 0.83
CA ASN A 11 0.29 13.62 -0.58
C ASN A 11 1.74 13.91 -0.98
N VAL A 12 2.55 14.45 -0.07
CA VAL A 12 3.97 14.74 -0.33
C VAL A 12 4.83 13.47 -0.23
N THR A 13 4.65 12.65 0.82
CA THR A 13 5.47 11.44 1.02
C THR A 13 5.17 10.33 0.00
N PHE A 14 3.95 10.29 -0.54
CA PHE A 14 3.52 9.28 -1.51
C PHE A 14 3.21 9.85 -2.90
N ALA A 15 3.67 11.07 -3.20
CA ALA A 15 3.50 11.74 -4.49
C ALA A 15 4.08 10.91 -5.65
N ASP A 16 5.29 10.40 -5.46
CA ASP A 16 6.08 9.74 -6.50
C ASP A 16 5.58 8.33 -6.86
N TYR A 17 4.67 7.79 -6.04
CA TYR A 17 4.09 6.49 -6.29
C TYR A 17 2.91 6.60 -7.27
N PRO A 18 2.74 5.67 -8.23
CA PRO A 18 1.56 5.65 -9.09
C PRO A 18 0.28 5.31 -8.29
N ASP A 19 -0.89 5.62 -8.86
CA ASP A 19 -2.18 5.28 -8.23
C ASP A 19 -2.39 3.77 -8.11
N VAL A 20 -1.77 3.00 -9.01
CA VAL A 20 -1.75 1.54 -9.00
C VAL A 20 -0.32 1.06 -8.80
N LEU A 21 -0.11 0.42 -7.67
CA LEU A 21 1.18 -0.08 -7.21
C LEU A 21 1.40 -1.53 -7.61
N ASP A 22 2.66 -1.91 -7.75
CA ASP A 22 3.08 -3.31 -7.69
C ASP A 22 3.45 -3.72 -6.24
N VAL A 23 3.78 -5.00 -6.06
CA VAL A 23 4.12 -5.56 -4.75
C VAL A 23 5.41 -4.94 -4.21
N GLN A 24 6.37 -4.60 -5.07
CA GLN A 24 7.65 -4.03 -4.66
C GLN A 24 7.45 -2.59 -4.14
N GLN A 25 6.67 -1.78 -4.85
CA GLN A 25 6.27 -0.44 -4.44
C GLN A 25 5.49 -0.48 -3.14
N MET A 26 4.50 -1.36 -3.00
CA MET A 26 3.78 -1.53 -1.73
C MET A 26 4.73 -1.93 -0.59
N SER A 27 5.70 -2.80 -0.87
CA SER A 27 6.72 -3.23 0.09
C SER A 27 7.57 -2.06 0.59
N GLN A 28 8.01 -1.19 -0.32
CA GLN A 28 8.76 0.03 0.01
C GLN A 28 7.89 1.01 0.81
N MET A 29 6.64 1.20 0.38
CA MET A 29 5.68 2.09 1.01
C MET A 29 5.36 1.70 2.46
N LEU A 30 5.32 0.39 2.75
CA LEU A 30 5.08 -0.16 4.09
C LEU A 30 6.37 -0.41 4.89
N GLY A 31 7.56 -0.27 4.30
CA GLY A 31 8.83 -0.60 4.96
C GLY A 31 9.01 -2.07 5.32
N ILE A 32 8.36 -2.99 4.60
CA ILE A 32 8.42 -4.44 4.85
C ILE A 32 9.16 -5.18 3.73
N SER A 33 9.51 -6.45 3.96
CA SER A 33 10.04 -7.30 2.89
C SER A 33 8.97 -7.69 1.86
N THR A 34 9.38 -7.92 0.61
CA THR A 34 8.47 -8.35 -0.46
C THR A 34 7.78 -9.67 -0.13
N LYS A 35 8.47 -10.57 0.60
CA LYS A 35 7.89 -11.83 1.09
C LYS A 35 6.74 -11.58 2.06
N THR A 36 6.88 -10.62 2.97
CA THR A 36 5.80 -10.22 3.89
C THR A 36 4.67 -9.53 3.14
N ALA A 37 4.98 -8.65 2.18
CA ALA A 37 4.01 -8.02 1.30
C ALA A 37 3.15 -9.06 0.56
N TYR A 38 3.78 -10.08 -0.06
CA TYR A 38 3.05 -11.18 -0.69
C TYR A 38 2.17 -11.97 0.29
N LYS A 39 2.62 -12.18 1.53
CA LYS A 39 1.80 -12.86 2.55
C LYS A 39 0.56 -12.04 2.90
N LEU A 40 0.67 -10.73 3.03
CA LEU A 40 -0.46 -9.83 3.30
C LEU A 40 -1.48 -9.85 2.17
N LEU A 41 -1.02 -9.82 0.92
CA LEU A 41 -1.88 -9.91 -0.25
C LEU A 41 -2.57 -11.29 -0.32
N ARG A 42 -1.82 -12.38 -0.14
CA ARG A 42 -2.40 -13.73 -0.12
C ARG A 42 -3.42 -13.94 1.00
N ALA A 43 -3.28 -13.23 2.11
CA ALA A 43 -4.22 -13.25 3.23
C ALA A 43 -5.46 -12.35 2.99
N ASN A 44 -5.53 -11.63 1.87
CA ASN A 44 -6.56 -10.61 1.58
C ASN A 44 -6.65 -9.49 2.62
N ASN A 45 -5.54 -9.19 3.32
CA ASN A 45 -5.50 -8.11 4.32
C ASN A 45 -5.51 -6.71 3.70
N ILE A 46 -5.09 -6.60 2.44
CA ILE A 46 -5.05 -5.35 1.67
C ILE A 46 -5.83 -5.58 0.39
N GLN A 47 -6.75 -4.68 0.07
CA GLN A 47 -7.55 -4.80 -1.14
C GLN A 47 -6.68 -4.65 -2.39
N HIS A 48 -6.70 -5.65 -3.26
CA HIS A 48 -5.84 -5.72 -4.43
C HIS A 48 -6.56 -6.39 -5.61
N LEU A 49 -6.05 -6.17 -6.82
CA LEU A 49 -6.46 -6.86 -8.03
C LEU A 49 -5.37 -7.85 -8.47
N LYS A 50 -5.72 -9.13 -8.58
CA LYS A 50 -4.81 -10.16 -9.09
C LYS A 50 -5.15 -10.46 -10.55
N ILE A 51 -4.24 -10.14 -11.46
CA ILE A 51 -4.35 -10.41 -12.89
C ILE A 51 -3.29 -11.46 -13.25
N GLY A 52 -3.71 -12.71 -13.38
CA GLY A 52 -2.80 -13.83 -13.59
C GLY A 52 -1.80 -13.98 -12.43
N ARG A 53 -0.51 -13.74 -12.72
CA ARG A 53 0.59 -13.80 -11.73
C ARG A 53 0.92 -12.44 -11.10
N ILE A 54 0.32 -11.36 -11.60
CA ILE A 54 0.62 -9.99 -11.20
C ILE A 54 -0.42 -9.51 -10.18
N TYR A 55 0.06 -8.86 -9.12
CA TYR A 55 -0.78 -8.11 -8.20
C TYR A 55 -0.71 -6.63 -8.55
N LYS A 56 -1.87 -5.99 -8.59
CA LYS A 56 -2.06 -4.55 -8.75
C LYS A 56 -2.75 -4.04 -7.50
N ILE A 57 -2.11 -3.12 -6.78
CA ILE A 57 -2.57 -2.64 -5.49
C ILE A 57 -2.92 -1.15 -5.63
N PRO A 58 -4.19 -0.75 -5.50
CA PRO A 58 -4.53 0.67 -5.46
C PRO A 58 -3.84 1.35 -4.27
N LYS A 59 -3.25 2.54 -4.48
CA LYS A 59 -2.59 3.33 -3.43
C LYS A 59 -3.50 3.55 -2.22
N ILE A 60 -4.78 3.82 -2.48
CA ILE A 60 -5.82 4.01 -1.46
C ILE A 60 -5.97 2.79 -0.54
N SER A 61 -5.81 1.57 -1.07
CA SER A 61 -5.89 0.34 -0.26
C SER A 61 -4.76 0.25 0.76
N VAL A 62 -3.56 0.71 0.38
CA VAL A 62 -2.39 0.73 1.27
C VAL A 62 -2.58 1.80 2.34
N LEU A 63 -3.03 3.00 1.96
CA LEU A 63 -3.31 4.09 2.90
C LEU A 63 -4.39 3.71 3.93
N ARG A 64 -5.44 3.00 3.49
CA ARG A 64 -6.47 2.46 4.39
C ARG A 64 -5.90 1.41 5.35
N PHE A 65 -4.98 0.57 4.88
CA PHE A 65 -4.33 -0.45 5.71
C PHE A 65 -3.50 0.16 6.85
N ILE A 66 -2.79 1.27 6.60
CA ILE A 66 -2.06 2.00 7.65
C ILE A 66 -2.95 2.93 8.48
N GLY A 67 -4.23 3.06 8.13
CA GLY A 67 -5.22 3.82 8.90
C GLY A 67 -5.18 5.33 8.68
N VAL A 68 -4.68 5.78 7.52
CA VAL A 68 -4.54 7.21 7.20
C VAL A 68 -5.49 7.65 6.07
N ALA A 69 -6.42 6.78 5.64
CA ALA A 69 -7.45 7.06 4.63
C ALA A 69 -8.76 6.30 4.91
#